data_AF-E4XSB0-F1
#
_entry.id   AF-E4XSB0-F1
#
_cell.length_a   1.000
_cell.length_b   1.000
_cell.length_c   1.000
_cell.angle_alpha   90.00
_cell.angle_beta   90.00
_cell.angle_gamma   90.00
#
_symmetry.space_group_name_H-M   'P 1'
#
loop_
_entity.id
_entity.type
_entity.pdbx_description
1 polymer ?
#
loop_
_entity_poly.entity_id
_entity_poly.type
_entity_poly.pdbx_seq_one_letter_code
_entity_poly.pdbx_strand_id
1 'polypeptide(L)'
;MMLFFWKNRESEFPFLSKVAIYLSRIPCSSSEAEREFGAISHDTRDPSKNRQLARSIEMRRQYCAAPSFKALAEEAIRFEKIVLDQ
;
A
#
# COMPACT_ATOMS: atom_id res chain seq x y z
N MET A 1 6.94 -19.97 -0.23
CA MET A 1 6.49 -21.19 0.49
C MET A 1 5.44 -20.92 1.56
N MET A 2 5.64 -20.00 2.52
CA MET A 2 4.70 -19.78 3.63
C MET A 2 3.30 -19.29 3.21
N LEU A 3 3.21 -18.43 2.20
CA LEU A 3 1.92 -17.98 1.65
C LEU A 3 1.04 -19.11 1.14
N PHE A 4 1.64 -20.09 0.45
CA PHE A 4 0.93 -21.23 -0.10
C PHE A 4 0.50 -22.20 1.00
N PHE A 5 1.35 -22.42 2.00
CA PHE A 5 1.03 -23.21 3.18
C PHE A 5 -0.22 -22.68 3.91
N TRP A 6 -0.25 -21.38 4.21
CA TRP A 6 -1.38 -20.78 4.94
C TRP A 6 -2.66 -20.70 4.12
N LYS A 7 -2.57 -20.52 2.79
CA LYS A 7 -3.73 -20.60 1.91
C LYS A 7 -4.40 -21.97 1.92
N ASN A 8 -3.61 -23.04 1.86
CA ASN A 8 -4.17 -24.40 1.83
C ASN A 8 -4.81 -24.81 3.16
N ARG A 9 -4.47 -24.13 4.26
CA ARG A 9 -5.03 -24.36 5.59
C ARG A 9 -6.06 -23.33 6.02
N GLU A 10 -6.56 -22.51 5.09
CA GLU A 10 -7.53 -21.47 5.40
C GLU A 10 -8.86 -22.05 5.92
N SER A 11 -9.27 -23.23 5.44
CA SER A 11 -10.47 -23.93 5.93
C SER A 11 -10.30 -24.48 7.35
N GLU A 12 -9.12 -24.98 7.71
CA GLU A 12 -8.81 -25.48 9.06
C GLU A 12 -8.60 -24.34 10.06
N PHE A 13 -8.00 -23.23 9.62
CA PHE A 13 -7.64 -22.11 10.50
C PHE A 13 -8.01 -20.75 9.87
N PRO A 14 -9.30 -20.38 9.79
CA PRO A 14 -9.77 -19.24 8.99
C PRO A 14 -9.31 -17.87 9.49
N PHE A 15 -9.07 -17.70 10.79
CA PHE A 15 -8.52 -16.44 11.33
C PHE A 15 -7.00 -16.41 11.30
N LEU A 16 -6.34 -17.49 11.75
CA LEU A 16 -4.89 -17.56 11.84
C LEU A 16 -4.23 -17.52 10.46
N SER A 17 -4.81 -18.20 9.46
CA SER A 17 -4.32 -18.17 8.09
C SER A 17 -4.32 -16.77 7.51
N LYS A 18 -5.38 -15.97 7.73
CA LYS A 18 -5.44 -14.57 7.27
C LYS A 18 -4.33 -13.72 7.87
N VAL A 19 -4.13 -13.82 9.18
CA VAL A 19 -3.05 -13.09 9.88
C VAL A 19 -1.68 -13.53 9.37
N ALA A 20 -1.46 -14.83 9.23
CA ALA A 20 -0.18 -15.37 8.78
C ALA A 20 0.12 -15.06 7.30
N ILE A 21 -0.91 -15.06 6.45
CA ILE A 21 -0.82 -14.61 5.04
C ILE A 21 -0.42 -13.14 4.99
N TYR A 22 -1.04 -12.30 5.82
CA TYR A 22 -0.70 -10.88 5.91
C TYR A 22 0.75 -10.68 6.33
N LEU A 23 1.18 -11.31 7.43
CA LEU A 23 2.57 -11.23 7.92
C LEU A 23 3.58 -11.76 6.91
N SER A 24 3.26 -12.85 6.21
CA SER A 24 4.15 -13.45 5.20
C SER A 24 4.35 -12.58 3.95
N ARG A 25 3.54 -11.52 3.77
CA ARG A 25 3.70 -10.55 2.68
C ARG A 25 4.51 -9.34 3.08
N ILE A 26 4.82 -9.17 4.36
CA ILE A 26 5.62 -8.06 4.83
C ILE A 26 7.08 -8.36 4.44
N PRO A 27 7.71 -7.54 3.58
CA PRO A 27 9.10 -7.74 3.22
C PRO A 27 9.98 -7.53 4.45
N CYS A 28 10.85 -8.50 4.73
CA CYS A 28 11.74 -8.48 5.90
C CYS A 28 13.05 -7.75 5.65
N SER A 29 13.27 -7.25 4.43
CA SER A 29 14.52 -6.61 4.03
C SER A 29 14.29 -5.16 3.63
N SER A 30 15.00 -4.24 4.28
CA SER A 30 15.05 -2.83 3.87
C SER A 30 15.61 -2.68 2.44
N SER A 31 16.47 -3.61 2.02
CA SER A 31 17.09 -3.57 0.69
C SER A 31 16.12 -3.83 -0.48
N GLU A 32 14.96 -4.45 -0.24
CA GLU A 32 13.89 -4.56 -1.25
C GLU A 32 13.24 -3.21 -1.51
N ALA A 33 12.98 -2.42 -0.46
CA ALA A 33 12.49 -1.05 -0.60
C ALA A 33 13.55 -0.13 -1.22
N GLU A 34 14.83 -0.30 -0.86
CA GLU A 34 15.94 0.46 -1.46
C GLU A 34 16.14 0.17 -2.95
N ARG A 35 15.87 -1.05 -3.41
CA ARG A 35 15.85 -1.36 -4.86
C ARG A 35 14.79 -0.58 -5.61
N GLU A 36 13.63 -0.37 -5.00
CA GLU A 36 12.56 0.42 -5.60
C GLU A 36 12.99 1.90 -5.71
N PHE A 37 13.65 2.44 -4.68
CA PHE A 37 14.25 3.78 -4.75
C PHE A 37 15.37 3.89 -5.80
N GLY A 38 16.22 2.86 -5.91
CA GLY A 38 17.28 2.79 -6.93
C GLY A 38 16.73 2.80 -8.36
N ALA A 39 15.62 2.11 -8.62
CA ALA A 39 14.95 2.15 -9.92
C ALA A 39 14.40 3.55 -10.25
N ILE A 40 13.88 4.27 -9.24
CA ILE A 40 13.32 5.63 -9.40
C ILE A 40 14.42 6.68 -9.61
N SER A 41 15.62 6.46 -9.06
CA SER A 41 16.76 7.36 -9.23
C SER A 41 17.17 7.55 -10.70
N HIS A 42 16.94 6.52 -11.52
CA HIS A 42 17.17 6.58 -12.97
C HIS A 42 16.20 7.56 -13.67
N ASP A 43 14.95 7.61 -13.23
CA ASP A 43 13.90 8.46 -13.81
C ASP A 43 13.90 9.89 -13.25
N THR A 44 14.62 10.14 -12.15
CA THR A 44 14.69 11.43 -11.44
C THR A 44 16.05 12.12 -11.56
N ARG A 45 16.89 11.68 -12.50
CA ARG A 45 18.30 12.05 -12.69
C ARG A 45 18.61 13.55 -12.84
N ASP A 46 17.61 14.40 -13.02
CA ASP A 46 17.75 15.87 -13.01
C ASP A 46 16.89 16.51 -11.90
N PRO A 47 17.43 16.66 -10.66
CA PRO A 47 16.69 17.12 -9.49
C PRO A 47 16.17 18.57 -9.61
N SER A 48 16.76 19.36 -10.51
CA SER A 48 16.45 20.77 -10.74
C SER A 48 15.12 20.98 -11.49
N LYS A 49 14.77 20.08 -12.42
CA LYS A 49 13.52 20.13 -13.21
C LYS A 49 12.39 19.32 -12.60
N ASN A 50 12.69 18.34 -11.75
CA ASN A 50 11.75 17.29 -11.35
C ASN A 50 11.27 17.36 -9.90
N ARG A 51 11.54 18.41 -9.12
CA ARG A 51 11.04 18.51 -7.73
C ARG A 51 9.51 18.45 -7.63
N GLN A 52 8.79 19.10 -8.55
CA GLN A 52 7.33 19.02 -8.61
C GLN A 52 6.85 17.68 -9.19
N LEU A 53 7.61 17.12 -10.14
CA LEU A 53 7.30 15.83 -10.76
C LEU A 53 7.45 14.67 -9.76
N ALA A 54 8.53 14.64 -8.98
CA ALA A 54 8.78 13.66 -7.93
C ALA A 54 7.67 13.66 -6.87
N ARG A 55 7.27 14.86 -6.39
CA ARG A 55 6.13 15.00 -5.46
C ARG A 55 4.82 14.50 -6.08
N SER A 56 4.57 14.79 -7.36
CA SER A 56 3.37 14.34 -8.05
C SER A 56 3.34 12.83 -8.30
N ILE A 57 4.49 12.22 -8.58
CA ILE A 57 4.65 10.77 -8.78
C ILE A 57 4.49 10.04 -7.45
N GLU A 58 5.10 10.56 -6.38
CA GLU A 58 4.99 10.03 -5.03
C GLU A 58 3.54 10.10 -4.52
N MET A 59 2.88 11.25 -4.65
CA MET A 59 1.45 11.41 -4.36
C MET A 59 0.60 10.47 -5.22
N ARG A 60 0.82 10.41 -6.53
CA ARG A 60 0.05 9.54 -7.43
C ARG A 60 0.22 8.07 -7.05
N ARG A 61 1.41 7.64 -6.64
CA ARG A 61 1.64 6.27 -6.17
C ARG A 61 1.01 6.00 -4.81
N GLN A 62 1.07 6.95 -3.86
CA GLN A 62 0.31 6.86 -2.61
C GLN A 62 -1.19 6.72 -2.87
N TYR A 63 -1.74 7.46 -3.83
CA TYR A 63 -3.15 7.38 -4.26
C TYR A 63 -3.48 6.11 -5.06
N CYS A 64 -2.55 5.58 -5.86
CA CYS A 64 -2.77 4.35 -6.65
C CYS A 64 -2.56 3.06 -5.85
N ALA A 65 -1.70 3.06 -4.83
CA ALA A 65 -1.58 1.97 -3.85
C ALA A 65 -2.77 1.91 -2.87
N ALA A 66 -3.66 2.90 -2.97
CA ALA A 66 -4.74 3.21 -2.06
C ALA A 66 -6.16 2.91 -2.60
N PRO A 67 -6.48 1.78 -3.29
CA PRO A 67 -7.89 1.40 -3.43
C PRO A 67 -8.61 1.38 -2.08
N SER A 68 -7.90 0.92 -1.04
CA SER A 68 -8.33 0.93 0.36
C SER A 68 -8.40 2.33 0.97
N PHE A 69 -7.44 3.22 0.70
CA PHE A 69 -7.46 4.56 1.30
C PHE A 69 -8.43 5.51 0.59
N LYS A 70 -8.63 5.41 -0.74
CA LYS A 70 -9.72 6.10 -1.43
C LYS A 70 -11.08 5.64 -0.90
N ALA A 71 -11.28 4.34 -0.72
CA ALA A 71 -12.50 3.81 -0.12
C ALA A 71 -12.71 4.32 1.32
N LEU A 72 -11.66 4.31 2.16
CA LEU A 72 -11.71 4.84 3.53
C LEU A 72 -12.01 6.35 3.57
N ALA A 73 -11.42 7.14 2.66
CA ALA A 73 -11.67 8.57 2.57
C ALA A 73 -13.11 8.86 2.11
N GLU A 74 -13.64 8.10 1.15
CA GLU A 74 -15.03 8.21 0.70
C GLU A 74 -16.02 7.79 1.79
N GLU A 75 -15.68 6.79 2.61
CA GLU A 75 -16.49 6.35 3.75
C GLU A 75 -16.49 7.40 4.88
N ALA A 76 -15.34 8.02 5.16
CA ALA A 76 -15.21 9.09 6.15
C ALA A 76 -16.04 10.33 5.78
N ILE A 77 -16.01 10.75 4.52
CA ILE A 77 -16.83 11.86 4.01
C ILE A 77 -18.32 11.54 4.09
N ARG A 78 -18.72 10.27 3.84
CA ARG A 78 -20.10 9.83 3.97
C ARG A 78 -20.59 9.89 5.42
N PHE A 79 -19.78 9.43 6.36
CA PHE A 79 -20.09 9.50 7.79
C PHE A 79 -20.27 10.94 8.26
N GLU A 80 -19.37 11.84 7.87
CA GLU A 80 -19.42 13.26 8.26
C GLU A 80 -20.70 13.96 7.78
N LYS A 81 -21.18 13.63 6.57
CA LYS A 81 -22.47 14.12 6.06
C LYS A 81 -23.67 13.59 6.84
N ILE A 82 -23.68 12.31 7.19
CA ILE A 82 -24.76 11.71 7.99
C ILE A 82 -24.87 12.37 9.36
N VAL A 83 -23.74 12.73 9.97
CA VAL A 83 -23.69 13.40 11.28
C VAL A 83 -24.16 14.86 11.19
N LEU A 84 -23.90 15.55 10.06
CA LEU A 84 -24.29 16.94 9.86
C LEU A 84 -25.76 17.12 9.43
N ASP A 85 -26.37 16.09 8.86
CA ASP A 85 -27.79 16.08 8.43
C ASP A 85 -28.75 15.53 9.53
N GLN A 86 -28.25 15.26 10.74
CA GLN A 86 -29.02 14.92 11.95
C GLN A 86 -29.15 16.13 12.89
#